data_AF-A0A6M0EPP8-F1
#
_entry.id   AF-A0A6M0EPP8-F1
#
_cell.length_a   1.000
_cell.length_b   1.000
_cell.length_c   1.000
_cell.angle_alpha   90.00
_cell.angle_beta   90.00
_cell.angle_gamma   90.00
#
_symmetry.space_group_name_H-M   'P 1'
#
loop_
_entity.id
_entity.type
_entity.pdbx_description
1 polymer ?
#
loop_
_entity_poly.entity_id
_entity_poly.type
_entity_poly.pdbx_seq_one_letter_code
_entity_poly.pdbx_strand_id
1 'polypeptide(L)'
;MATLSPDQRNYYYLIEAERAGIHKPILAAIHEVHSSPALADNETGLGISPANRVSLNQVNTFIEQVQYGANVIRAFTDSLIAQGWEGSDLWDAQQGHYTEKFLERLASGYVPTTSEPTIPRLEASNYEQLKQAYLADIETDFDTAAKPQNLAYLDQALLSLVDRIPNYYAGLPHQRDSLLEVVRLWRELDSREAVIASLVPENVEAASEDESLLDLPLRQFVQRISAHYGGFPHQREALLRMAQLWRKLRSRQETIASLKTNTSPEDNLESIDPALIAFVGRIPQYYQGQGRQRSAITEGFRLWHKLDSRAKALSRMGISYEQLKASTQDQQVKLNLANQLDRELLNFVRNLSGTYKELDYQREALIRLVQLWRGLPTRNQAVQSLIEDQKRLDKARRDAQEAAPKPVPVVPVVTSRRPQRWTPRNIQLWAAIIEDGNFTWAEATRGGTRMPPNQDTVDAIVRIAKLAQRARDRIGRPFIITSWYRPPHINRAVGGARYSRHIVGDAIDFLCEGISGNQLYWSLEPWWPGGLGRYRKFPNLCHLDARNHRARWQH
;
A
#
# COMPACT_ATOMS: atom_id res chain seq x y z
N MET A 1 27.62 -17.92 -21.37
CA MET A 1 26.84 -17.18 -20.35
C MET A 1 27.16 -17.77 -18.99
N ALA A 2 27.06 -17.00 -17.90
CA ALA A 2 27.27 -17.54 -16.56
C ALA A 2 26.12 -18.49 -16.21
N THR A 3 26.42 -19.61 -15.55
CA THR A 3 25.40 -20.54 -15.03
C THR A 3 24.49 -19.82 -14.04
N LEU A 4 23.19 -20.07 -14.10
CA LEU A 4 22.18 -19.52 -13.21
C LEU A 4 22.48 -19.90 -11.76
N SER A 5 22.22 -18.97 -10.83
CA SER A 5 22.23 -19.28 -9.40
C SER A 5 21.02 -20.14 -9.00
N PRO A 6 21.06 -20.83 -7.86
CA PRO A 6 19.89 -21.54 -7.32
C PRO A 6 18.64 -20.65 -7.22
N ASP A 7 18.79 -19.40 -6.77
CA ASP A 7 17.67 -18.45 -6.67
C ASP A 7 17.09 -18.08 -8.04
N GLN A 8 17.95 -17.93 -9.05
CA GLN A 8 17.50 -17.65 -10.42
C GLN A 8 16.74 -18.83 -11.01
N ARG A 9 17.21 -20.07 -10.78
CA ARG A 9 16.47 -21.27 -11.19
C ARG A 9 15.12 -21.37 -10.49
N ASN A 10 15.11 -21.15 -9.17
CA ASN A 10 13.88 -21.14 -8.37
C ASN A 10 12.86 -20.10 -8.85
N TYR A 11 13.31 -18.92 -9.27
CA TYR A 11 12.46 -17.89 -9.88
C TYR A 11 11.76 -18.39 -11.14
N TYR A 12 12.46 -19.09 -12.04
CA TYR A 12 11.85 -19.66 -13.24
C TYR A 12 10.86 -20.79 -12.92
N TYR A 13 11.19 -21.67 -11.97
CA TYR A 13 10.24 -22.70 -11.52
C TYR A 13 8.96 -22.07 -10.99
N LEU A 14 9.06 -21.00 -10.19
CA LEU A 14 7.92 -20.34 -9.60
C LEU A 14 7.02 -19.70 -10.67
N ILE A 15 7.58 -18.96 -11.62
CA ILE A 15 6.80 -18.33 -12.69
C ILE A 15 6.09 -19.36 -13.55
N GLU A 16 6.79 -20.42 -13.96
CA GLU A 16 6.22 -21.43 -14.84
C GLU A 16 5.22 -22.34 -14.11
N ALA A 17 5.43 -22.58 -12.82
CA ALA A 17 4.46 -23.28 -11.99
C ALA A 17 3.17 -22.47 -11.80
N GLU A 18 3.28 -21.16 -11.55
CA GLU A 18 2.14 -20.25 -11.50
C GLU A 18 1.42 -20.14 -12.86
N ARG A 19 2.18 -20.13 -13.98
CA ARG A 19 1.60 -20.11 -15.33
C ARG A 19 0.84 -21.41 -15.61
N ALA A 20 1.42 -22.57 -15.32
CA ALA A 20 0.77 -23.85 -15.63
C ALA A 20 -0.23 -24.32 -14.56
N GLY A 21 -0.28 -23.69 -13.39
CA GLY A 21 -1.15 -24.14 -12.29
C GLY A 21 -0.67 -25.48 -11.71
N ILE A 22 0.63 -25.60 -11.46
CA ILE A 22 1.23 -26.81 -10.88
C ILE A 22 1.98 -26.47 -9.60
N HIS A 23 2.26 -27.46 -8.76
CA HIS A 23 3.00 -27.21 -7.52
C HIS A 23 4.50 -27.09 -7.81
N LYS A 24 5.05 -25.87 -7.70
CA LYS A 24 6.46 -25.51 -8.02
C LYS A 24 7.52 -26.58 -7.74
N PRO A 25 7.54 -27.23 -6.55
CA PRO A 25 8.59 -28.19 -6.23
C PRO A 25 8.77 -29.32 -7.24
N ILE A 26 7.75 -29.62 -8.05
CA ILE A 26 7.85 -30.67 -9.08
C ILE A 26 8.85 -30.31 -10.18
N LEU A 27 8.98 -29.03 -10.55
CA LEU A 27 9.92 -28.59 -11.60
C LEU A 27 11.36 -28.65 -11.10
N ALA A 28 11.59 -28.26 -9.85
CA ALA A 28 12.87 -28.41 -9.19
C ALA A 28 13.27 -29.89 -9.09
N ALA A 29 12.34 -30.76 -8.67
CA ALA A 29 12.59 -32.19 -8.54
C ALA A 29 12.91 -32.87 -9.88
N ILE A 30 12.18 -32.53 -10.95
CA ILE A 30 12.45 -33.04 -12.30
C ILE A 30 13.80 -32.56 -12.82
N HIS A 31 14.17 -31.30 -12.56
CA HIS A 31 15.50 -30.79 -12.92
C HIS A 31 16.60 -31.56 -12.20
N GLU A 32 16.47 -31.74 -10.89
CA GLU A 32 17.47 -32.43 -10.07
C GLU A 32 17.68 -33.88 -10.52
N VAL A 33 16.58 -34.64 -10.69
CA VAL A 33 16.68 -36.07 -11.03
C VAL A 33 17.20 -36.33 -12.45
N HIS A 34 16.92 -35.43 -13.40
CA HIS A 34 17.40 -35.60 -14.77
C HIS A 34 18.78 -35.03 -14.98
N SER A 35 19.00 -33.77 -14.57
CA SER A 35 20.20 -33.00 -14.86
C SER A 35 20.70 -33.16 -16.30
N SER A 36 19.77 -33.22 -17.26
CA SER A 36 20.02 -33.52 -18.67
C SER A 36 18.81 -33.12 -19.54
N PRO A 37 18.97 -32.84 -20.85
CA PRO A 37 20.22 -32.82 -21.61
C PRO A 37 21.13 -31.65 -21.22
N ALA A 38 22.38 -31.65 -21.71
CA ALA A 38 23.21 -30.44 -21.68
C ALA A 38 22.65 -29.42 -22.70
N LEU A 39 22.51 -28.18 -22.27
CA LEU A 39 21.81 -27.11 -23.00
C LEU A 39 22.78 -26.10 -23.62
N ALA A 40 22.29 -25.30 -24.58
CA ALA A 40 23.11 -24.31 -25.28
C ALA A 40 23.57 -23.14 -24.40
N ASP A 41 22.91 -22.91 -23.27
CA ASP A 41 23.23 -21.88 -22.28
C ASP A 41 24.19 -22.36 -21.18
N ASN A 42 24.78 -23.57 -21.33
CA ASN A 42 25.64 -24.26 -20.36
C ASN A 42 24.91 -24.70 -19.09
N GLU A 43 23.59 -24.79 -19.11
CA GLU A 43 22.78 -25.42 -18.06
C GLU A 43 22.49 -26.89 -18.38
N THR A 44 21.88 -27.58 -17.43
CA THR A 44 21.29 -28.91 -17.62
C THR A 44 19.76 -28.82 -17.62
N GLY A 45 19.12 -29.67 -18.42
CA GLY A 45 17.67 -29.67 -18.60
C GLY A 45 16.88 -30.53 -17.61
N LEU A 46 15.56 -30.50 -17.80
CA LEU A 46 14.53 -31.19 -17.01
C LEU A 46 14.14 -32.54 -17.63
N GLY A 47 14.98 -33.13 -18.47
CA GLY A 47 14.63 -34.34 -19.23
C GLY A 47 13.58 -34.10 -20.31
N ILE A 48 13.39 -32.85 -20.75
CA ILE A 48 12.43 -32.53 -21.82
C ILE A 48 13.10 -32.69 -23.18
N SER A 49 12.52 -33.52 -24.04
CA SER A 49 13.05 -33.83 -25.36
C SER A 49 12.06 -33.51 -26.49
N PRO A 50 12.54 -33.18 -27.70
CA PRO A 50 11.69 -32.85 -28.84
C PRO A 50 10.67 -33.95 -29.15
N ALA A 51 9.42 -33.55 -29.38
CA ALA A 51 8.36 -34.45 -29.84
C ALA A 51 7.33 -33.65 -30.65
N ASN A 52 6.64 -34.34 -31.56
CA ASN A 52 5.62 -33.74 -32.43
C ASN A 52 6.14 -32.50 -33.18
N ARG A 53 5.57 -31.31 -32.90
CA ARG A 53 5.98 -30.03 -33.54
C ARG A 53 6.98 -29.25 -32.70
N VAL A 54 7.37 -29.74 -31.53
CA VAL A 54 8.39 -29.11 -30.69
C VAL A 54 9.76 -29.53 -31.19
N SER A 55 10.53 -28.57 -31.68
CA SER A 55 11.89 -28.76 -32.19
C SER A 55 12.93 -28.70 -31.07
N LEU A 56 14.14 -29.20 -31.33
CA LEU A 56 15.27 -29.12 -30.39
C LEU A 56 15.54 -27.69 -29.94
N ASN A 57 15.53 -26.73 -30.87
CA ASN A 57 15.81 -25.32 -30.56
C ASN A 57 14.81 -24.69 -29.60
N GLN A 58 13.60 -25.24 -29.46
CA GLN A 58 12.57 -24.73 -28.54
C GLN A 58 12.70 -25.28 -27.13
N VAL A 59 13.59 -26.25 -26.90
CA VAL A 59 13.83 -26.88 -25.59
C VAL A 59 15.32 -26.91 -25.26
N ASN A 60 16.11 -25.98 -25.81
CA ASN A 60 17.58 -26.02 -25.74
C ASN A 60 18.19 -25.00 -24.77
N THR A 61 17.36 -24.32 -24.00
CA THR A 61 17.76 -23.43 -22.90
C THR A 61 17.05 -23.84 -21.61
N PHE A 62 17.62 -23.47 -20.46
CA PHE A 62 17.05 -23.81 -19.17
C PHE A 62 15.63 -23.26 -19.01
N ILE A 63 15.41 -22.01 -19.42
CA ILE A 63 14.10 -21.35 -19.33
C ILE A 63 13.06 -22.11 -20.16
N GLU A 64 13.42 -22.52 -21.38
CA GLU A 64 12.55 -23.32 -22.24
C GLU A 64 12.27 -24.71 -21.64
N GLN A 65 13.28 -25.37 -21.07
CA GLN A 65 13.11 -26.66 -20.38
C GLN A 65 12.12 -26.54 -19.21
N VAL A 66 12.18 -25.45 -18.44
CA VAL A 66 11.24 -25.21 -17.34
C VAL A 66 9.83 -24.91 -17.87
N GLN A 67 9.71 -24.03 -18.88
CA GLN A 67 8.42 -23.67 -19.48
C GLN A 67 7.71 -24.89 -20.08
N TYR A 68 8.43 -25.66 -20.89
CA TYR A 68 7.88 -26.86 -21.51
C TYR A 68 7.69 -28.00 -20.51
N GLY A 69 8.55 -28.11 -19.49
CA GLY A 69 8.36 -29.04 -18.38
C GLY A 69 7.04 -28.78 -17.65
N ALA A 70 6.71 -27.50 -17.40
CA ALA A 70 5.43 -27.13 -16.80
C ALA A 70 4.23 -27.52 -17.68
N ASN A 71 4.33 -27.32 -19.00
CA ASN A 71 3.30 -27.75 -19.95
C ASN A 71 3.13 -29.27 -19.97
N VAL A 72 4.23 -30.02 -19.92
CA VAL A 72 4.19 -31.50 -19.86
C VAL A 72 3.50 -31.97 -18.59
N ILE A 73 3.79 -31.38 -17.43
CA ILE A 73 3.15 -31.78 -16.17
C ILE A 73 1.65 -31.49 -16.19
N ARG A 74 1.24 -30.35 -16.77
CA ARG A 74 -0.18 -30.02 -16.97
C ARG A 74 -0.85 -31.08 -17.86
N ALA A 75 -0.33 -31.30 -19.06
CA ALA A 75 -0.86 -32.26 -20.02
C ALA A 75 -0.88 -33.70 -19.48
N PHE A 76 0.18 -34.12 -18.79
CA PHE A 76 0.26 -35.39 -18.09
C PHE A 76 -0.86 -35.54 -17.06
N THR A 77 -1.07 -34.51 -16.23
CA THR A 77 -2.15 -34.51 -15.23
C THR A 77 -3.52 -34.67 -15.91
N ASP A 78 -3.77 -33.93 -17.00
CA ASP A 78 -5.04 -34.02 -17.73
C ASP A 78 -5.23 -35.39 -18.41
N SER A 79 -4.14 -36.01 -18.88
CA SER A 79 -4.18 -37.37 -19.41
C SER A 79 -4.60 -38.40 -18.36
N LEU A 80 -4.18 -38.23 -17.10
CA LEU A 80 -4.56 -39.12 -15.99
C LEU A 80 -6.02 -38.90 -15.60
N ILE A 81 -6.48 -37.65 -15.58
CA ILE A 81 -7.89 -37.31 -15.34
C ILE A 81 -8.78 -37.93 -16.42
N ALA A 82 -8.37 -37.84 -17.69
CA ALA A 82 -9.08 -38.49 -18.80
C ALA A 82 -9.10 -40.02 -18.71
N GLN A 83 -8.12 -40.63 -18.02
CA GLN A 83 -8.07 -42.05 -17.69
C GLN A 83 -8.89 -42.41 -16.44
N GLY A 84 -9.59 -41.45 -15.82
CA GLY A 84 -10.47 -41.66 -14.68
C GLY A 84 -9.80 -41.52 -13.32
N TRP A 85 -8.61 -40.93 -13.23
CA TRP A 85 -7.98 -40.63 -11.94
C TRP A 85 -8.77 -39.55 -11.20
N GLU A 86 -9.00 -39.77 -9.92
CA GLU A 86 -9.65 -38.81 -9.05
C GLU A 86 -8.65 -37.81 -8.47
N GLY A 87 -9.14 -36.70 -7.92
CA GLY A 87 -8.30 -35.69 -7.28
C GLY A 87 -7.40 -36.24 -6.16
N SER A 88 -7.90 -37.23 -5.41
CA SER A 88 -7.19 -37.94 -4.34
C SER A 88 -6.11 -38.90 -4.86
N ASP A 89 -6.20 -39.36 -6.10
CA ASP A 89 -5.13 -40.14 -6.73
C ASP A 89 -3.93 -39.26 -7.09
N LEU A 90 -4.18 -37.99 -7.40
CA LEU A 90 -3.17 -37.03 -7.88
C LEU A 90 -2.55 -36.23 -6.74
N TRP A 91 -3.34 -35.87 -5.72
CA TRP A 91 -2.95 -34.94 -4.67
C TRP A 91 -3.29 -35.43 -3.26
N ASP A 92 -2.31 -35.40 -2.37
CA ASP A 92 -2.53 -35.60 -0.94
C ASP A 92 -2.97 -34.28 -0.31
N ALA A 93 -4.27 -34.15 -0.01
CA ALA A 93 -4.83 -32.94 0.59
C ALA A 93 -4.34 -32.70 2.03
N GLN A 94 -3.96 -33.74 2.77
CA GLN A 94 -3.48 -33.61 4.13
C GLN A 94 -2.04 -33.08 4.14
N GLN A 95 -1.19 -33.58 3.26
CA GLN A 95 0.21 -33.17 3.15
C GLN A 95 0.40 -31.93 2.27
N GLY A 96 -0.53 -31.65 1.36
CA GLY A 96 -0.51 -30.51 0.44
C GLY A 96 0.50 -30.62 -0.68
N HIS A 97 0.66 -31.82 -1.24
CA HIS A 97 1.56 -32.09 -2.36
C HIS A 97 1.07 -33.28 -3.20
N TYR A 98 1.74 -33.56 -4.34
CA TYR A 98 1.41 -34.70 -5.18
C TYR A 98 1.55 -36.03 -4.42
N THR A 99 0.70 -37.02 -4.74
CA THR A 99 0.77 -38.36 -4.13
C THR A 99 2.00 -39.13 -4.64
N GLU A 100 2.39 -40.15 -3.89
CA GLU A 100 3.41 -41.11 -4.35
C GLU A 100 3.00 -41.79 -5.66
N LYS A 101 1.71 -42.15 -5.80
CA LYS A 101 1.14 -42.75 -7.02
C LYS A 101 1.32 -41.85 -8.25
N PHE A 102 1.13 -40.53 -8.09
CA PHE A 102 1.38 -39.56 -9.17
C PHE A 102 2.87 -39.47 -9.51
N LEU A 103 3.74 -39.38 -8.51
CA LEU A 103 5.19 -39.26 -8.71
C LEU A 103 5.78 -40.51 -9.37
N GLU A 104 5.32 -41.70 -8.98
CA GLU A 104 5.72 -42.97 -9.61
C GLU A 104 5.31 -43.02 -11.09
N ARG A 105 4.09 -42.57 -11.41
CA ARG A 105 3.63 -42.53 -12.79
C ARG A 105 4.39 -41.50 -13.62
N LEU A 106 4.70 -40.34 -13.05
CA LEU A 106 5.49 -39.28 -13.69
C LEU A 106 6.94 -39.73 -13.95
N ALA A 107 7.56 -40.44 -13.01
CA ALA A 107 8.92 -40.97 -13.15
C ALA A 107 9.05 -41.96 -14.31
N SER A 108 7.95 -42.59 -14.74
CA SER A 108 7.91 -43.43 -15.95
C SER A 108 8.07 -42.64 -17.27
N GLY A 109 8.13 -41.31 -17.22
CA GLY A 109 8.17 -40.43 -18.38
C GLY A 109 6.79 -40.15 -18.99
N TYR A 110 6.74 -39.22 -19.95
CA TYR A 110 5.53 -38.88 -20.69
C TYR A 110 5.80 -38.80 -22.19
N VAL A 111 5.03 -39.54 -22.98
CA VAL A 111 5.10 -39.50 -24.44
C VAL A 111 3.81 -38.86 -24.95
N PRO A 112 3.88 -37.64 -25.53
CA PRO A 112 2.70 -36.92 -25.98
C PRO A 112 2.06 -37.62 -27.18
N THR A 113 0.74 -37.56 -27.25
CA THR A 113 -0.05 -38.08 -28.37
C THR A 113 0.01 -37.15 -29.57
N THR A 114 -0.45 -37.61 -30.74
CA THR A 114 -0.54 -36.75 -31.95
C THR A 114 -1.53 -35.59 -31.79
N SER A 115 -2.47 -35.69 -30.84
CA SER A 115 -3.40 -34.61 -30.46
C SER A 115 -2.75 -33.51 -29.62
N GLU A 116 -1.51 -33.69 -29.18
CA GLU A 116 -0.75 -32.74 -28.36
C GLU A 116 0.46 -32.21 -29.15
N PRO A 117 0.24 -31.43 -30.22
CA PRO A 117 1.30 -31.07 -31.17
C PRO A 117 2.39 -30.19 -30.55
N THR A 118 2.08 -29.47 -29.48
CA THR A 118 2.95 -28.52 -28.78
C THR A 118 3.54 -29.06 -27.48
N ILE A 119 3.21 -30.30 -27.10
CA ILE A 119 3.75 -30.93 -25.90
C ILE A 119 4.98 -31.76 -26.28
N PRO A 120 6.14 -31.52 -25.66
CA PRO A 120 7.34 -32.34 -25.84
C PRO A 120 7.27 -33.62 -25.00
N ARG A 121 8.27 -34.49 -25.18
CA ARG A 121 8.42 -35.71 -24.37
C ARG A 121 9.12 -35.35 -23.05
N LEU A 122 8.71 -36.03 -21.98
CA LEU A 122 9.48 -36.14 -20.73
C LEU A 122 10.12 -37.53 -20.67
N GLU A 123 11.43 -37.58 -20.51
CA GLU A 123 12.15 -38.84 -20.35
C GLU A 123 11.84 -39.52 -19.01
N ALA A 124 12.09 -40.83 -18.93
CA ALA A 124 11.93 -41.57 -17.68
C ALA A 124 13.07 -41.27 -16.72
N SER A 125 12.77 -41.28 -15.42
CA SER A 125 13.70 -41.00 -14.32
C SER A 125 13.56 -42.02 -13.19
N ASN A 126 14.42 -41.93 -12.18
CA ASN A 126 14.33 -42.76 -10.99
C ASN A 126 13.27 -42.20 -10.01
N TYR A 127 12.25 -43.00 -9.71
CA TYR A 127 11.17 -42.61 -8.80
C TYR A 127 11.64 -42.17 -7.41
N GLU A 128 12.53 -42.94 -6.76
CA GLU A 128 12.99 -42.63 -5.40
C GLU A 128 13.75 -41.30 -5.35
N GLN A 129 14.60 -41.04 -6.35
CA GLN A 129 15.32 -39.77 -6.48
C GLN A 129 14.36 -38.60 -6.75
N LEU A 130 13.37 -38.77 -7.64
CA LEU A 130 12.36 -37.76 -7.91
C LEU A 130 11.55 -37.42 -6.64
N LYS A 131 11.13 -38.43 -5.89
CA LYS A 131 10.40 -38.28 -4.62
C LYS A 131 11.24 -37.55 -3.59
N GLN A 132 12.51 -37.93 -3.42
CA GLN A 132 13.42 -37.28 -2.47
C GLN A 132 13.64 -35.80 -2.82
N ALA A 133 13.93 -35.49 -4.09
CA ALA A 133 14.13 -34.12 -4.56
C ALA A 133 12.85 -33.27 -4.36
N TYR A 134 11.68 -33.84 -4.66
CA TYR A 134 10.40 -33.16 -4.46
C TYR A 134 10.12 -32.80 -3.00
N LEU A 135 10.36 -33.72 -2.07
CA LEU A 135 10.17 -33.47 -0.65
C LEU A 135 11.21 -32.49 -0.09
N ALA A 136 12.46 -32.53 -0.57
CA ALA A 136 13.52 -31.61 -0.17
C ALA A 136 13.23 -30.16 -0.59
N ASP A 137 12.72 -29.94 -1.80
CA ASP A 137 12.35 -28.61 -2.27
C ASP A 137 11.13 -28.05 -1.50
N ILE A 138 10.14 -28.90 -1.16
CA ILE A 138 9.04 -28.53 -0.26
C ILE A 138 9.59 -28.04 1.08
N GLU A 139 10.55 -28.75 1.69
CA GLU A 139 11.15 -28.34 2.97
C GLU A 139 11.90 -27.01 2.87
N THR A 140 12.54 -26.73 1.73
CA THR A 140 13.24 -25.46 1.48
C THR A 140 12.28 -24.28 1.37
N ASP A 141 11.10 -24.47 0.76
CA ASP A 141 10.07 -23.44 0.60
C ASP A 141 9.35 -23.06 1.91
N PHE A 142 9.32 -23.97 2.89
CA PHE A 142 8.79 -23.72 4.21
C PHE A 142 9.93 -23.33 5.17
N ASP A 143 10.21 -22.03 5.28
CA ASP A 143 11.12 -21.50 6.30
C ASP A 143 10.81 -22.13 7.68
N THR A 144 11.85 -22.54 8.41
CA THR A 144 11.86 -23.58 9.48
C THR A 144 10.82 -23.48 10.62
N ALA A 145 9.99 -22.45 10.67
CA ALA A 145 8.93 -22.25 11.67
C ALA A 145 7.48 -22.39 11.14
N ALA A 146 7.24 -22.60 9.84
CA ALA A 146 5.91 -22.35 9.25
C ALA A 146 5.29 -23.47 8.38
N LYS A 147 5.87 -24.69 8.30
CA LYS A 147 5.22 -25.79 7.56
C LYS A 147 3.89 -26.16 8.21
N PRO A 148 2.73 -26.03 7.51
CA PRO A 148 1.46 -26.49 8.02
C PRO A 148 1.53 -28.01 8.19
N GLN A 149 1.33 -28.51 9.40
CA GLN A 149 1.37 -29.95 9.68
C GLN A 149 0.20 -30.71 9.02
N ASN A 150 -0.86 -30.01 8.62
CA ASN A 150 -2.05 -30.59 8.01
C ASN A 150 -2.80 -29.52 7.18
N LEU A 151 -3.06 -29.84 5.91
CA LEU A 151 -3.74 -29.00 4.94
C LEU A 151 -5.13 -29.51 4.52
N ALA A 152 -5.68 -30.51 5.21
CA ALA A 152 -7.00 -31.07 4.89
C ALA A 152 -8.16 -30.04 4.92
N TYR A 153 -7.97 -28.91 5.60
CA TYR A 153 -8.94 -27.81 5.63
C TYR A 153 -8.95 -26.95 4.35
N LEU A 154 -7.89 -27.03 3.53
CA LEU A 154 -7.59 -26.02 2.51
C LEU A 154 -8.65 -25.99 1.41
N ASP A 155 -9.06 -27.16 0.90
CA ASP A 155 -10.10 -27.25 -0.14
C ASP A 155 -11.41 -26.62 0.34
N GLN A 156 -11.85 -26.94 1.56
CA GLN A 156 -13.05 -26.34 2.14
C GLN A 156 -12.90 -24.82 2.31
N ALA A 157 -11.72 -24.35 2.73
CA ALA A 157 -11.45 -22.92 2.90
C ALA A 157 -11.48 -22.17 1.56
N LEU A 158 -10.88 -22.75 0.51
CA LEU A 158 -10.89 -22.21 -0.85
C LEU A 158 -12.32 -22.13 -1.41
N LEU A 159 -13.09 -23.21 -1.32
CA LEU A 159 -14.48 -23.23 -1.78
C LEU A 159 -15.35 -22.23 -1.02
N SER A 160 -15.16 -22.14 0.30
CA SER A 160 -15.89 -21.18 1.13
C SER A 160 -15.60 -19.72 0.77
N LEU A 161 -14.38 -19.42 0.32
CA LEU A 161 -14.00 -18.12 -0.24
C LEU A 161 -14.67 -17.92 -1.60
N VAL A 162 -14.49 -18.85 -2.53
CA VAL A 162 -15.01 -18.79 -3.91
C VAL A 162 -16.52 -18.57 -3.95
N ASP A 163 -17.29 -19.32 -3.17
CA ASP A 163 -18.76 -19.25 -3.15
C ASP A 163 -19.29 -17.87 -2.75
N ARG A 164 -18.49 -17.11 -1.98
CA ARG A 164 -18.86 -15.78 -1.49
C ARG A 164 -18.39 -14.66 -2.41
N ILE A 165 -17.34 -14.87 -3.21
CA ILE A 165 -16.75 -13.84 -4.10
C ILE A 165 -17.79 -13.07 -4.92
N PRO A 166 -18.81 -13.70 -5.55
CA PRO A 166 -19.79 -12.97 -6.36
C PRO A 166 -20.51 -11.85 -5.60
N ASN A 167 -20.67 -11.98 -4.28
CA ASN A 167 -21.32 -10.97 -3.42
C ASN A 167 -20.39 -9.83 -3.01
N TYR A 168 -19.07 -10.01 -3.11
CA TYR A 168 -18.05 -9.05 -2.70
C TYR A 168 -17.31 -8.42 -3.90
N TYR A 169 -17.42 -9.02 -5.09
CA TYR A 169 -16.81 -8.50 -6.31
C TYR A 169 -17.34 -7.11 -6.63
N ALA A 170 -16.45 -6.12 -6.58
CA ALA A 170 -16.74 -4.73 -6.87
C ALA A 170 -16.14 -4.27 -8.20
N GLY A 171 -15.46 -5.14 -8.96
CA GLY A 171 -14.81 -4.77 -10.22
C GLY A 171 -13.54 -3.93 -10.02
N LEU A 172 -12.89 -4.06 -8.86
CA LEU A 172 -11.57 -3.48 -8.60
C LEU A 172 -10.51 -4.19 -9.47
N PRO A 173 -9.43 -3.52 -9.91
CA PRO A 173 -8.43 -4.13 -10.79
C PRO A 173 -7.88 -5.47 -10.29
N HIS A 174 -7.41 -5.52 -9.04
CA HIS A 174 -6.90 -6.76 -8.44
C HIS A 174 -7.95 -7.88 -8.29
N GLN A 175 -9.23 -7.54 -8.06
CA GLN A 175 -10.31 -8.53 -8.08
C GLN A 175 -10.49 -9.08 -9.49
N ARG A 176 -10.50 -8.22 -10.51
CA ARG A 176 -10.63 -8.64 -11.90
C ARG A 176 -9.47 -9.53 -12.33
N ASP A 177 -8.24 -9.10 -12.04
CA ASP A 177 -7.03 -9.89 -12.32
C ASP A 177 -7.07 -11.25 -11.62
N SER A 178 -7.54 -11.30 -10.36
CA SER A 178 -7.69 -12.58 -9.66
C SER A 178 -8.65 -13.54 -10.35
N LEU A 179 -9.77 -13.04 -10.90
CA LEU A 179 -10.75 -13.90 -11.58
C LEU A 179 -10.30 -14.27 -12.98
N LEU A 180 -9.62 -13.37 -13.69
CA LEU A 180 -9.01 -13.66 -14.99
C LEU A 180 -7.95 -14.77 -14.87
N GLU A 181 -7.13 -14.74 -13.82
CA GLU A 181 -6.14 -15.80 -13.58
C GLU A 181 -6.78 -17.15 -13.29
N VAL A 182 -7.91 -17.20 -12.58
CA VAL A 182 -8.65 -18.45 -12.42
C VAL A 182 -9.16 -18.95 -13.76
N VAL A 183 -9.80 -18.10 -14.57
CA VAL A 183 -10.30 -18.50 -15.90
C VAL A 183 -9.15 -19.04 -16.74
N ARG A 184 -8.01 -18.37 -16.71
CA ARG A 184 -6.79 -18.76 -17.44
C ARG A 184 -6.36 -20.18 -17.08
N LEU A 185 -6.20 -20.46 -15.79
CA LEU A 185 -5.75 -21.76 -15.31
C LEU A 185 -6.80 -22.86 -15.48
N TRP A 186 -8.08 -22.53 -15.28
CA TRP A 186 -9.18 -23.49 -15.41
C TRP A 186 -9.44 -23.94 -16.86
N ARG A 187 -9.13 -23.07 -17.82
CA ARG A 187 -9.35 -23.31 -19.26
C ARG A 187 -8.05 -23.56 -20.03
N GLU A 188 -6.92 -23.69 -19.32
CA GLU A 188 -5.60 -23.95 -19.93
C GLU A 188 -5.23 -22.93 -21.01
N LEU A 189 -5.33 -21.65 -20.67
CA LEU A 189 -5.06 -20.54 -21.60
C LEU A 189 -3.69 -19.92 -21.31
N ASP A 190 -2.94 -19.61 -22.37
CA ASP A 190 -1.58 -19.06 -22.26
C ASP A 190 -1.50 -17.54 -22.38
N SER A 191 -2.61 -16.85 -22.70
CA SER A 191 -2.61 -15.39 -22.88
C SER A 191 -3.87 -14.71 -22.33
N ARG A 192 -3.72 -13.44 -21.92
CA ARG A 192 -4.85 -12.60 -21.48
C ARG A 192 -5.89 -12.43 -22.60
N GLU A 193 -5.45 -12.31 -23.85
CA GLU A 193 -6.33 -12.23 -25.01
C GLU A 193 -7.19 -13.50 -25.16
N ALA A 194 -6.59 -14.70 -24.99
CA ALA A 194 -7.32 -15.95 -25.02
C ALA A 194 -8.33 -16.04 -23.86
N VAL A 195 -7.99 -15.54 -22.68
CA VAL A 195 -8.91 -15.44 -21.54
C VAL A 195 -10.10 -14.56 -21.88
N ILE A 196 -9.86 -13.35 -22.41
CA ILE A 196 -10.92 -12.42 -22.83
C ILE A 196 -11.80 -13.06 -23.90
N ALA A 197 -11.20 -13.63 -24.95
CA ALA A 197 -11.91 -14.31 -26.03
C ALA A 197 -12.77 -15.48 -25.53
N SER A 198 -12.31 -16.19 -24.50
CA SER A 198 -13.07 -17.27 -23.89
C SER A 198 -14.30 -16.79 -23.09
N LEU A 199 -14.31 -15.54 -22.63
CA LEU A 199 -15.39 -14.95 -21.84
C LEU A 199 -16.37 -14.16 -22.71
N VAL A 200 -15.86 -13.42 -23.69
CA VAL A 200 -16.62 -12.48 -24.54
C VAL A 200 -16.15 -12.56 -26.00
N PRO A 201 -16.40 -13.68 -26.70
CA PRO A 201 -15.83 -13.95 -28.03
C PRO A 201 -16.22 -12.91 -29.09
N GLU A 202 -17.40 -12.29 -28.97
CA GLU A 202 -17.90 -11.30 -29.93
C GLU A 202 -17.39 -9.87 -29.68
N ASN A 203 -16.76 -9.61 -28.52
CA ASN A 203 -16.42 -8.25 -28.06
C ASN A 203 -14.97 -8.15 -27.53
N VAL A 204 -14.03 -8.93 -28.08
CA VAL A 204 -12.65 -9.03 -27.56
C VAL A 204 -11.93 -7.68 -27.54
N GLU A 205 -11.99 -6.92 -28.64
CA GLU A 205 -11.35 -5.60 -28.73
C GLU A 205 -11.95 -4.61 -27.72
N ALA A 206 -13.28 -4.50 -27.70
CA ALA A 206 -13.99 -3.62 -26.77
C ALA A 206 -13.71 -3.96 -25.30
N ALA A 207 -13.67 -5.25 -24.95
CA ALA A 207 -13.37 -5.69 -23.59
C ALA A 207 -11.89 -5.56 -23.21
N SER A 208 -10.99 -5.48 -24.20
CA SER A 208 -9.57 -5.17 -23.98
C SER A 208 -9.36 -3.67 -23.70
N GLU A 209 -10.21 -2.81 -24.26
CA GLU A 209 -10.21 -1.37 -23.98
C GLU A 209 -10.95 -1.01 -22.68
N ASP A 210 -12.10 -1.65 -22.43
CA ASP A 210 -12.90 -1.49 -21.22
C ASP A 210 -13.18 -2.85 -20.55
N GLU A 211 -12.31 -3.22 -19.63
CA GLU A 211 -12.42 -4.49 -18.90
C GLU A 211 -13.65 -4.57 -17.97
N SER A 212 -14.41 -3.49 -17.78
CA SER A 212 -15.68 -3.57 -17.03
C SER A 212 -16.71 -4.47 -17.73
N LEU A 213 -16.58 -4.66 -19.05
CA LEU A 213 -17.38 -5.61 -19.82
C LEU A 213 -17.16 -7.07 -19.39
N LEU A 214 -16.06 -7.37 -18.69
CA LEU A 214 -15.72 -8.70 -18.19
C LEU A 214 -16.40 -9.01 -16.85
N ASP A 215 -16.91 -8.01 -16.13
CA ASP A 215 -17.37 -8.17 -14.74
C ASP A 215 -18.53 -9.17 -14.60
N LEU A 216 -19.52 -9.14 -15.51
CA LEU A 216 -20.64 -10.08 -15.50
C LEU A 216 -20.21 -11.51 -15.88
N PRO A 217 -19.48 -11.74 -17.01
CA PRO A 217 -18.93 -13.06 -17.34
C PRO A 217 -18.07 -13.66 -16.23
N LEU A 218 -17.21 -12.87 -15.59
CA LEU A 218 -16.34 -13.33 -14.51
C LEU A 218 -17.16 -13.79 -13.29
N ARG A 219 -18.18 -13.02 -12.88
CA ARG A 219 -19.08 -13.44 -11.79
C ARG A 219 -19.80 -14.75 -12.10
N GLN A 220 -20.31 -14.90 -13.32
CA GLN A 220 -20.99 -16.13 -13.76
C GLN A 220 -20.04 -17.33 -13.79
N PHE A 221 -18.80 -17.12 -14.21
CA PHE A 221 -17.78 -18.16 -14.21
C PHE A 221 -17.47 -18.63 -12.78
N VAL A 222 -17.19 -17.71 -11.87
CA VAL A 222 -16.85 -18.03 -10.46
C VAL A 222 -17.99 -18.77 -9.75
N GLN A 223 -19.25 -18.42 -10.01
CA GLN A 223 -20.42 -19.10 -9.43
C GLN A 223 -20.50 -20.59 -9.75
N ARG A 224 -19.83 -21.06 -10.82
CA ARG A 224 -19.87 -22.46 -11.25
C ARG A 224 -18.68 -23.28 -10.76
N ILE A 225 -17.63 -22.63 -10.24
CA ILE A 225 -16.39 -23.29 -9.84
C ILE A 225 -16.64 -24.44 -8.87
N SER A 226 -17.38 -24.19 -7.79
CA SER A 226 -17.56 -25.18 -6.71
C SER A 226 -18.29 -26.44 -7.18
N ALA A 227 -19.19 -26.33 -8.16
CA ALA A 227 -19.89 -27.47 -8.75
C ALA A 227 -18.99 -28.34 -9.66
N HIS A 228 -17.87 -27.78 -10.13
CA HIS A 228 -16.91 -28.45 -11.03
C HIS A 228 -15.54 -28.67 -10.36
N TYR A 229 -15.45 -28.49 -9.05
CA TYR A 229 -14.25 -28.74 -8.29
C TYR A 229 -14.10 -30.23 -7.99
N GLY A 230 -13.18 -30.89 -8.68
CA GLY A 230 -12.81 -32.29 -8.46
C GLY A 230 -11.66 -32.47 -7.48
N GLY A 231 -11.11 -31.36 -6.94
CA GLY A 231 -9.90 -31.41 -6.15
C GLY A 231 -8.72 -31.87 -7.00
N PHE A 232 -8.56 -31.30 -8.20
CA PHE A 232 -7.38 -31.55 -9.03
C PHE A 232 -6.28 -30.53 -8.72
N PRO A 233 -4.98 -30.87 -8.88
CA PRO A 233 -3.86 -29.98 -8.59
C PRO A 233 -3.99 -28.59 -9.23
N HIS A 234 -4.35 -28.52 -10.52
CA HIS A 234 -4.52 -27.26 -11.23
C HIS A 234 -5.68 -26.41 -10.69
N GLN A 235 -6.77 -27.03 -10.24
CA GLN A 235 -7.88 -26.33 -9.63
C GLN A 235 -7.45 -25.73 -8.28
N ARG A 236 -6.70 -26.48 -7.47
CA ARG A 236 -6.14 -25.98 -6.20
C ARG A 236 -5.22 -24.78 -6.43
N GLU A 237 -4.27 -24.91 -7.35
CA GLU A 237 -3.32 -23.83 -7.64
C GLU A 237 -4.03 -22.62 -8.25
N ALA A 238 -5.07 -22.82 -9.07
CA ALA A 238 -5.90 -21.73 -9.58
C ALA A 238 -6.61 -20.96 -8.45
N LEU A 239 -7.24 -21.66 -7.51
CA LEU A 239 -7.93 -21.02 -6.38
C LEU A 239 -6.97 -20.39 -5.37
N LEU A 240 -5.79 -20.98 -5.17
CA LEU A 240 -4.72 -20.37 -4.38
C LEU A 240 -4.23 -19.08 -5.05
N ARG A 241 -3.99 -19.09 -6.36
CA ARG A 241 -3.59 -17.89 -7.11
C ARG A 241 -4.67 -16.81 -7.07
N MET A 242 -5.93 -17.19 -7.19
CA MET A 242 -7.08 -16.30 -7.01
C MET A 242 -7.03 -15.63 -5.64
N ALA A 243 -6.93 -16.43 -4.57
CA ALA A 243 -6.94 -15.94 -3.21
C ALA A 243 -5.73 -15.03 -2.93
N GLN A 244 -4.57 -15.37 -3.48
CA GLN A 244 -3.35 -14.57 -3.40
C GLN A 244 -3.57 -13.18 -4.01
N LEU A 245 -4.09 -13.11 -5.25
CA LEU A 245 -4.32 -11.85 -5.96
C LEU A 245 -5.46 -11.04 -5.33
N TRP A 246 -6.55 -11.71 -4.97
CA TRP A 246 -7.70 -11.10 -4.28
C TRP A 246 -7.27 -10.41 -2.98
N ARG A 247 -6.40 -11.07 -2.20
CA ARG A 247 -5.91 -10.55 -0.91
C ARG A 247 -4.61 -9.76 -1.03
N LYS A 248 -4.03 -9.63 -2.24
CA LYS A 248 -2.73 -8.99 -2.51
C LYS A 248 -1.58 -9.54 -1.66
N LEU A 249 -1.55 -10.86 -1.49
CA LEU A 249 -0.53 -11.56 -0.72
C LEU A 249 0.71 -11.84 -1.56
N ARG A 250 1.86 -11.94 -0.91
CA ARG A 250 3.18 -12.03 -1.58
C ARG A 250 3.49 -13.43 -2.08
N SER A 251 2.88 -14.46 -1.50
CA SER A 251 3.18 -15.84 -1.85
C SER A 251 1.98 -16.78 -1.67
N ARG A 252 2.08 -17.95 -2.29
CA ARG A 252 1.20 -19.10 -2.06
C ARG A 252 1.12 -19.47 -0.57
N GLN A 253 2.24 -19.40 0.14
CA GLN A 253 2.34 -19.83 1.54
C GLN A 253 1.65 -18.84 2.49
N GLU A 254 1.81 -17.54 2.24
CA GLU A 254 1.06 -16.49 2.92
C GLU A 254 -0.45 -16.64 2.66
N THR A 255 -0.83 -17.07 1.44
CA THR A 255 -2.22 -17.35 1.08
C THR A 255 -2.83 -18.52 1.86
N ILE A 256 -2.11 -19.64 1.96
CA ILE A 256 -2.52 -20.79 2.77
C ILE A 256 -2.68 -20.41 4.25
N ALA A 257 -1.72 -19.64 4.80
CA ALA A 257 -1.79 -19.15 6.17
C ALA A 257 -3.00 -18.22 6.38
N SER A 258 -3.25 -17.31 5.44
CA SER A 258 -4.38 -16.38 5.47
C SER A 258 -5.75 -17.10 5.42
N LEU A 259 -5.87 -18.16 4.62
CA LEU A 259 -7.08 -18.98 4.50
C LEU A 259 -7.38 -19.77 5.76
N LYS A 260 -6.35 -20.14 6.54
CA LYS A 260 -6.53 -20.81 7.84
C LYS A 260 -7.27 -19.93 8.84
N THR A 261 -7.01 -18.63 8.81
CA THR A 261 -7.56 -17.67 9.78
C THR A 261 -8.87 -17.05 9.33
N ASN A 262 -9.06 -16.85 8.02
CA ASN A 262 -10.21 -16.16 7.47
C ASN A 262 -10.52 -16.67 6.05
N THR A 263 -11.76 -17.05 5.78
CA THR A 263 -12.25 -17.45 4.43
C THR A 263 -13.17 -16.42 3.79
N SER A 264 -13.37 -15.26 4.41
CA SER A 264 -14.14 -14.17 3.84
C SER A 264 -13.43 -13.59 2.61
N PRO A 265 -14.15 -13.31 1.51
CA PRO A 265 -13.67 -12.47 0.41
C PRO A 265 -13.87 -10.98 0.68
N GLU A 266 -14.31 -10.60 1.87
CA GLU A 266 -14.29 -9.20 2.26
C GLU A 266 -12.91 -8.62 1.99
N ASP A 267 -12.87 -7.64 1.08
CA ASP A 267 -11.62 -7.02 0.62
C ASP A 267 -10.80 -6.58 1.82
N ASN A 268 -9.48 -6.63 1.65
CA ASN A 268 -8.61 -5.93 2.58
C ASN A 268 -9.02 -4.44 2.57
N LEU A 269 -9.69 -4.03 3.65
CA LEU A 269 -10.25 -2.70 3.80
C LEU A 269 -9.16 -1.62 3.75
N GLU A 270 -7.89 -1.99 3.85
CA GLU A 270 -6.75 -1.10 3.57
C GLU A 270 -6.87 -0.41 2.19
N SER A 271 -7.46 -1.09 1.19
CA SER A 271 -7.64 -0.54 -0.15
C SER A 271 -8.56 0.69 -0.21
N ILE A 272 -9.46 0.87 0.76
CA ILE A 272 -10.37 2.02 0.83
C ILE A 272 -9.85 3.14 1.74
N ASP A 273 -8.67 2.99 2.35
CA ASP A 273 -8.10 3.99 3.24
C ASP A 273 -7.89 5.36 2.57
N PRO A 274 -7.39 5.45 1.32
CA PRO A 274 -7.30 6.74 0.64
C PRO A 274 -8.67 7.40 0.45
N ALA A 275 -9.69 6.62 0.09
CA ALA A 275 -11.08 7.09 0.01
C ALA A 275 -11.64 7.55 1.37
N LEU A 276 -11.37 6.82 2.44
CA LEU A 276 -11.76 7.20 3.81
C LEU A 276 -11.13 8.53 4.22
N ILE A 277 -9.82 8.69 4.02
CA ILE A 277 -9.09 9.91 4.37
C ILE A 277 -9.56 11.09 3.52
N ALA A 278 -9.77 10.88 2.22
CA ALA A 278 -10.29 11.90 1.33
C ALA A 278 -11.71 12.34 1.72
N PHE A 279 -12.58 11.40 2.10
CA PHE A 279 -13.93 11.68 2.57
C PHE A 279 -13.89 12.52 3.86
N VAL A 280 -13.13 12.09 4.86
CA VAL A 280 -13.00 12.79 6.14
C VAL A 280 -12.42 14.18 5.96
N GLY A 281 -11.40 14.34 5.10
CA GLY A 281 -10.81 15.63 4.79
C GLY A 281 -11.78 16.64 4.18
N ARG A 282 -12.87 16.17 3.55
CA ARG A 282 -13.92 17.02 2.96
C ARG A 282 -15.02 17.42 3.95
N ILE A 283 -15.21 16.68 5.04
CA ILE A 283 -16.30 16.93 6.01
C ILE A 283 -16.38 18.40 6.45
N PRO A 284 -15.28 19.09 6.83
CA PRO A 284 -15.38 20.48 7.28
C PRO A 284 -15.97 21.44 6.25
N GLN A 285 -15.83 21.16 4.95
CA GLN A 285 -16.37 21.99 3.87
C GLN A 285 -17.88 21.81 3.70
N TYR A 286 -18.41 20.63 4.04
CA TYR A 286 -19.82 20.26 3.85
C TYR A 286 -20.62 20.20 5.15
N TYR A 287 -19.99 20.51 6.28
CA TYR A 287 -20.64 20.50 7.59
C TYR A 287 -21.57 21.71 7.75
N GLN A 288 -22.84 21.46 8.05
CA GLN A 288 -23.89 22.47 8.23
C GLN A 288 -24.54 22.38 9.62
N GLY A 289 -24.01 21.56 10.54
CA GLY A 289 -24.59 21.37 11.86
C GLY A 289 -25.93 20.61 11.84
N GLN A 290 -26.20 19.79 10.81
CA GLN A 290 -27.43 19.01 10.76
C GLN A 290 -27.40 17.84 11.76
N GLY A 291 -28.55 17.43 12.28
CA GLY A 291 -28.64 16.36 13.29
C GLY A 291 -28.02 15.03 12.83
N ARG A 292 -28.17 14.68 11.56
CA ARG A 292 -27.55 13.50 10.95
C ARG A 292 -26.03 13.60 10.87
N GLN A 293 -25.50 14.77 10.50
CA GLN A 293 -24.05 15.03 10.48
C GLN A 293 -23.45 14.93 11.88
N ARG A 294 -24.10 15.58 12.88
CA ARG A 294 -23.70 15.47 14.29
C ARG A 294 -23.68 14.01 14.75
N SER A 295 -24.74 13.25 14.44
CA SER A 295 -24.85 11.85 14.83
C SER A 295 -23.78 10.98 14.17
N ALA A 296 -23.49 11.18 12.88
CA ALA A 296 -22.47 10.44 12.17
C ALA A 296 -21.06 10.66 12.75
N ILE A 297 -20.67 11.92 12.96
CA ILE A 297 -19.36 12.25 13.53
C ILE A 297 -19.27 11.80 15.00
N THR A 298 -20.35 11.96 15.79
CA THR A 298 -20.38 11.49 17.19
C THR A 298 -20.16 9.98 17.27
N GLU A 299 -20.77 9.20 16.38
CA GLU A 299 -20.59 7.76 16.36
C GLU A 299 -19.18 7.36 15.89
N GLY A 300 -18.66 8.05 14.87
CA GLY A 300 -17.26 7.89 14.45
C GLY A 300 -16.29 8.18 15.60
N PHE A 301 -16.49 9.28 16.34
CA PHE A 301 -15.69 9.59 17.53
C PHE A 301 -15.80 8.51 18.61
N ARG A 302 -17.02 8.02 18.87
CA ARG A 302 -17.28 6.97 19.86
C ARG A 302 -16.45 5.72 19.56
N LEU A 303 -16.53 5.21 18.32
CA LEU A 303 -15.82 4.02 17.89
C LEU A 303 -14.30 4.25 17.83
N TRP A 304 -13.87 5.41 17.32
CA TRP A 304 -12.46 5.79 17.26
C TRP A 304 -11.79 5.78 18.63
N HIS A 305 -12.50 6.24 19.66
CA HIS A 305 -12.03 6.24 21.05
C HIS A 305 -12.42 4.99 21.85
N LYS A 306 -12.97 3.96 21.20
CA LYS A 306 -13.41 2.69 21.81
C LYS A 306 -14.35 2.88 23.00
N LEU A 307 -15.26 3.84 22.89
CA LEU A 307 -16.24 4.15 23.93
C LEU A 307 -17.49 3.28 23.75
N ASP A 308 -18.03 2.73 24.84
CA ASP A 308 -19.17 1.81 24.80
C ASP A 308 -20.53 2.47 24.53
N SER A 309 -20.63 3.80 24.66
CA SER A 309 -21.90 4.51 24.60
C SER A 309 -21.76 5.93 24.09
N ARG A 310 -22.85 6.43 23.47
CA ARG A 310 -22.94 7.83 23.02
C ARG A 310 -22.81 8.81 24.19
N ALA A 311 -23.32 8.47 25.37
CA ALA A 311 -23.18 9.28 26.56
C ALA A 311 -21.71 9.51 26.95
N LYS A 312 -20.86 8.46 26.89
CA LYS A 312 -19.42 8.59 27.13
C LYS A 312 -18.72 9.42 26.05
N ALA A 313 -19.16 9.32 24.79
CA ALA A 313 -18.62 10.16 23.71
C ALA A 313 -18.88 11.65 23.97
N LEU A 314 -20.12 12.01 24.31
CA LEU A 314 -20.49 13.39 24.65
C LEU A 314 -19.75 13.89 25.90
N SER A 315 -19.67 13.06 26.95
CA SER A 315 -18.92 13.39 28.18
C SER A 315 -17.44 13.65 27.89
N ARG A 316 -16.80 12.85 27.00
CA ARG A 316 -15.41 13.05 26.59
C ARG A 316 -15.19 14.33 25.78
N MET A 317 -16.22 14.84 25.11
CA MET A 317 -16.25 16.17 24.47
C MET A 317 -16.62 17.31 25.44
N GLY A 318 -16.70 17.04 26.75
CA GLY A 318 -17.03 18.04 27.76
C GLY A 318 -18.52 18.42 27.81
N ILE A 319 -19.41 17.56 27.29
CA ILE A 319 -20.86 17.76 27.36
C ILE A 319 -21.43 16.90 28.49
N SER A 320 -21.94 17.54 29.54
CA SER A 320 -22.49 16.85 30.71
C SER A 320 -23.96 16.47 30.56
N TYR A 321 -24.40 15.47 31.33
CA TYR A 321 -25.81 15.09 31.39
C TYR A 321 -26.71 16.24 31.90
N GLU A 322 -26.21 17.05 32.83
CA GLU A 322 -26.95 18.20 33.36
C GLU A 322 -27.16 19.28 32.30
N GLN A 323 -26.14 19.56 31.47
CA GLN A 323 -26.27 20.48 30.33
C GLN A 323 -27.28 19.97 29.31
N LEU A 324 -27.30 18.66 29.03
CA LEU A 324 -28.29 18.04 28.15
C LEU A 324 -29.71 18.18 28.72
N LYS A 325 -29.89 17.94 30.02
CA LYS A 325 -31.19 18.10 30.70
C LYS A 325 -31.66 19.56 30.67
N ALA A 326 -30.79 20.52 30.98
CA ALA A 326 -31.09 21.95 30.96
C ALA A 326 -31.46 22.45 29.54
N SER A 327 -30.84 21.89 28.48
CA SER A 327 -31.16 22.24 27.10
C SER A 327 -32.58 21.88 26.64
N THR A 328 -33.29 21.02 27.39
CA THR A 328 -34.70 20.67 27.08
C THR A 328 -35.68 21.77 27.51
N GLN A 329 -35.27 22.65 28.42
CA GLN A 329 -36.10 23.69 29.01
C GLN A 329 -35.68 25.09 28.58
N ASP A 330 -34.41 25.27 28.18
CA ASP A 330 -33.84 26.57 27.82
C ASP A 330 -33.25 26.57 26.39
N GLN A 331 -33.81 27.43 25.54
CA GLN A 331 -33.42 27.62 24.15
C GLN A 331 -31.98 28.13 24.00
N GLN A 332 -31.51 29.02 24.88
CA GLN A 332 -30.17 29.57 24.84
C GLN A 332 -29.13 28.52 25.25
N VAL A 333 -29.43 27.71 26.27
CA VAL A 333 -28.59 26.58 26.67
C VAL A 333 -28.49 25.55 25.53
N LYS A 334 -29.60 25.28 24.84
CA LYS A 334 -29.62 24.41 23.66
C LYS A 334 -28.74 24.90 22.52
N LEU A 335 -28.77 26.20 22.22
CA LEU A 335 -27.92 26.81 21.18
C LEU A 335 -26.44 26.75 21.57
N ASN A 336 -26.10 27.10 22.81
CA ASN A 336 -24.72 27.05 23.30
C ASN A 336 -24.16 25.63 23.26
N LEU A 337 -24.97 24.63 23.64
CA LEU A 337 -24.59 23.23 23.60
C LEU A 337 -24.37 22.74 22.17
N ALA A 338 -25.24 23.11 21.24
CA ALA A 338 -25.08 22.78 19.82
C ALA A 338 -23.78 23.36 19.25
N ASN A 339 -23.47 24.63 19.57
CA ASN A 339 -22.23 25.28 19.14
C ASN A 339 -20.99 24.64 19.77
N GLN A 340 -21.05 24.22 21.04
CA GLN A 340 -19.96 23.47 21.67
C GLN A 340 -19.74 22.14 20.97
N LEU A 341 -20.81 21.37 20.75
CA LEU A 341 -20.74 20.09 20.06
C LEU A 341 -20.16 20.25 18.65
N ASP A 342 -20.64 21.21 17.87
CA ASP A 342 -20.15 21.46 16.51
C ASP A 342 -18.65 21.76 16.46
N ARG A 343 -18.14 22.56 17.42
CA ARG A 343 -16.71 22.84 17.54
C ARG A 343 -15.90 21.58 17.83
N GLU A 344 -16.32 20.76 18.79
CA GLU A 344 -15.61 19.53 19.15
C GLU A 344 -15.63 18.49 18.02
N LEU A 345 -16.76 18.33 17.33
CA LEU A 345 -16.88 17.44 16.17
C LEU A 345 -15.97 17.87 15.02
N LEU A 346 -15.92 19.17 14.70
CA LEU A 346 -15.02 19.69 13.66
C LEU A 346 -13.55 19.59 14.06
N ASN A 347 -13.22 19.79 15.34
CA ASN A 347 -11.86 19.60 15.85
C ASN A 347 -11.41 18.14 15.74
N PHE A 348 -12.27 17.19 16.10
CA PHE A 348 -12.01 15.77 15.89
C PHE A 348 -11.72 15.46 14.43
N VAL A 349 -12.63 15.85 13.52
CA VAL A 349 -12.51 15.56 12.09
C VAL A 349 -11.24 16.12 11.47
N ARG A 350 -10.87 17.37 11.81
CA ARG A 350 -9.64 18.01 11.29
C ARG A 350 -8.36 17.28 11.69
N ASN A 351 -8.38 16.55 12.81
CA ASN A 351 -7.21 15.82 13.32
C ASN A 351 -7.16 14.35 12.89
N LEU A 352 -8.24 13.82 12.31
CA LEU A 352 -8.34 12.39 11.94
C LEU A 352 -7.23 11.97 10.98
N SER A 353 -7.00 12.72 9.90
CA SER A 353 -5.99 12.38 8.89
C SER A 353 -4.57 12.31 9.46
N GLY A 354 -4.25 13.15 10.47
CA GLY A 354 -2.93 13.14 11.12
C GLY A 354 -2.77 12.10 12.23
N THR A 355 -3.86 11.46 12.67
CA THR A 355 -3.85 10.47 13.77
C THR A 355 -4.25 9.07 13.33
N TYR A 356 -4.63 8.92 12.06
CA TYR A 356 -4.93 7.63 11.44
C TYR A 356 -3.65 6.79 11.30
N LYS A 357 -3.73 5.54 11.74
CA LYS A 357 -2.62 4.56 11.76
C LYS A 357 -3.03 3.24 11.14
N GLU A 358 -4.07 3.24 10.29
CA GLU A 358 -4.51 2.04 9.55
C GLU A 358 -4.95 0.88 10.46
N LEU A 359 -5.30 1.15 11.71
CA LEU A 359 -5.77 0.15 12.67
C LEU A 359 -7.24 -0.21 12.39
N ASP A 360 -7.61 -1.48 12.51
CA ASP A 360 -8.96 -1.98 12.18
C ASP A 360 -10.08 -1.17 12.85
N TYR A 361 -9.95 -0.90 14.15
CA TYR A 361 -10.96 -0.13 14.88
C TYR A 361 -11.07 1.33 14.41
N GLN A 362 -9.96 1.93 13.91
CA GLN A 362 -9.99 3.26 13.32
C GLN A 362 -10.72 3.22 11.99
N ARG A 363 -10.41 2.21 11.16
CA ARG A 363 -11.06 2.01 9.87
C ARG A 363 -12.55 1.79 10.02
N GLU A 364 -12.98 0.90 10.92
CA GLU A 364 -14.38 0.66 11.25
C GLU A 364 -15.11 1.90 11.75
N ALA A 365 -14.43 2.72 12.58
CA ALA A 365 -15.00 3.99 13.03
C ALA A 365 -15.28 4.94 11.85
N LEU A 366 -14.38 5.01 10.88
CA LEU A 366 -14.55 5.85 9.68
C LEU A 366 -15.59 5.27 8.71
N ILE A 367 -15.62 3.94 8.50
CA ILE A 367 -16.66 3.27 7.70
C ILE A 367 -18.04 3.55 8.30
N ARG A 368 -18.20 3.45 9.62
CA ARG A 368 -19.46 3.76 10.30
C ARG A 368 -19.84 5.23 10.19
N LEU A 369 -18.86 6.13 10.28
CA LEU A 369 -19.09 7.56 10.06
C LEU A 369 -19.63 7.79 8.64
N VAL A 370 -18.97 7.25 7.61
CA VAL A 370 -19.39 7.36 6.21
C VAL A 370 -20.79 6.78 6.02
N GLN A 371 -21.06 5.60 6.59
CA GLN A 371 -22.37 4.94 6.54
C GLN A 371 -23.47 5.88 7.03
N LEU A 372 -23.31 6.47 8.22
CA LEU A 372 -24.33 7.34 8.81
C LEU A 372 -24.43 8.69 8.09
N TRP A 373 -23.29 9.24 7.65
CA TRP A 373 -23.23 10.49 6.91
C TRP A 373 -23.97 10.35 5.58
N ARG A 374 -23.69 9.30 4.81
CA ARG A 374 -24.36 8.98 3.54
C ARG A 374 -25.72 8.31 3.70
N GLY A 375 -26.06 7.88 4.92
CA GLY A 375 -27.38 7.31 5.25
C GLY A 375 -27.59 5.96 4.61
N LEU A 376 -26.50 5.19 4.52
CA LEU A 376 -26.46 3.89 3.89
C LEU A 376 -27.00 2.85 4.89
N PRO A 377 -27.99 2.04 4.50
CA PRO A 377 -28.60 1.04 5.36
C PRO A 377 -27.60 0.07 6.02
N THR A 378 -26.59 -0.38 5.28
CA THR A 378 -25.65 -1.41 5.76
C THR A 378 -24.20 -0.96 5.69
N ARG A 379 -23.35 -1.61 6.50
CA ARG A 379 -21.89 -1.46 6.44
C ARG A 379 -21.36 -1.81 5.05
N ASN A 380 -21.86 -2.89 4.45
CA ASN A 380 -21.43 -3.32 3.11
C ASN A 380 -21.72 -2.27 2.05
N GLN A 381 -22.88 -1.61 2.10
CA GLN A 381 -23.17 -0.49 1.20
C GLN A 381 -22.24 0.71 1.42
N ALA A 382 -21.80 0.96 2.66
CA ALA A 382 -20.79 1.98 2.95
C ALA A 382 -19.42 1.64 2.35
N VAL A 383 -18.96 0.40 2.51
CA VAL A 383 -17.72 -0.10 1.90
C VAL A 383 -17.80 0.01 0.37
N GLN A 384 -18.90 -0.44 -0.24
CA GLN A 384 -19.09 -0.32 -1.70
C GLN A 384 -19.09 1.15 -2.16
N SER A 385 -19.73 2.03 -1.40
CA SER A 385 -19.72 3.47 -1.70
C SER A 385 -18.30 4.08 -1.62
N LEU A 386 -17.44 3.58 -0.73
CA LEU A 386 -16.03 3.98 -0.60
C LEU A 386 -15.15 3.36 -1.69
N ILE A 387 -15.44 2.14 -2.13
CA ILE A 387 -14.80 1.52 -3.29
C ILE A 387 -15.03 2.38 -4.55
N GLU A 388 -16.24 2.88 -4.75
CA GLU A 388 -16.53 3.81 -5.85
C GLU A 388 -15.80 5.15 -5.73
N ASP A 389 -15.60 5.65 -4.50
CA ASP A 389 -14.72 6.81 -4.29
C ASP A 389 -13.27 6.50 -4.65
N GLN A 390 -12.77 5.33 -4.25
CA GLN A 390 -11.41 4.89 -4.54
C GLN A 390 -11.17 4.79 -6.05
N LYS A 391 -12.10 4.19 -6.80
CA LYS A 391 -12.03 4.13 -8.27
C LYS A 391 -11.97 5.51 -8.92
N ARG A 392 -12.75 6.48 -8.39
CA ARG A 392 -12.69 7.88 -8.86
C ARG A 392 -11.33 8.50 -8.54
N LEU A 393 -10.81 8.29 -7.34
CA LEU A 393 -9.49 8.79 -6.92
C LEU A 393 -8.37 8.26 -7.82
N ASP A 394 -8.39 6.98 -8.15
CA ASP A 394 -7.37 6.34 -9.00
C ASP A 394 -7.35 6.92 -10.42
N LYS A 395 -8.50 7.40 -10.92
CA LYS A 395 -8.63 8.02 -12.25
C LYS A 395 -8.51 9.55 -12.25
N ALA A 396 -8.55 10.19 -11.07
CA ALA A 396 -8.63 11.63 -10.97
C ALA A 396 -7.32 12.32 -11.39
N ARG A 397 -7.43 13.37 -12.22
CA ARG A 397 -6.32 14.29 -12.47
C ARG A 397 -5.99 15.06 -11.19
N ARG A 398 -4.71 15.40 -10.97
CA ARG A 398 -4.20 16.00 -9.72
C ARG A 398 -5.00 17.22 -9.21
N ASP A 399 -5.55 18.03 -10.11
CA ASP A 399 -6.30 19.26 -9.77
C ASP A 399 -7.83 19.11 -9.89
N ALA A 400 -8.34 17.90 -10.17
CA ALA A 400 -9.77 17.65 -10.29
C ALA A 400 -10.47 17.69 -8.92
N GLN A 401 -11.76 18.05 -8.90
CA GLN A 401 -12.57 18.02 -7.67
C GLN A 401 -12.61 16.62 -7.03
N GLU A 402 -12.49 15.58 -7.83
CA GLU A 402 -12.48 14.18 -7.39
C GLU A 402 -11.16 13.76 -6.73
N ALA A 403 -10.06 14.49 -6.97
CA ALA A 403 -8.76 14.19 -6.38
C ALA A 403 -8.78 14.35 -4.85
N ALA A 404 -7.87 13.65 -4.17
CA ALA A 404 -7.75 13.77 -2.71
C ALA A 404 -7.54 15.24 -2.30
N PRO A 405 -8.23 15.74 -1.26
CA PRO A 405 -8.02 17.09 -0.78
C PRO A 405 -6.56 17.27 -0.35
N LYS A 406 -5.98 18.45 -0.61
CA LYS A 406 -4.61 18.76 -0.19
C LYS A 406 -4.49 18.56 1.33
N PRO A 407 -3.45 17.85 1.82
CA PRO A 407 -3.25 17.68 3.25
C PRO A 407 -3.22 19.03 3.96
N VAL A 408 -4.11 19.23 4.92
CA VAL A 408 -4.07 20.42 5.77
C VAL A 408 -2.99 20.16 6.82
N PRO A 409 -1.99 21.05 6.98
CA PRO A 409 -1.00 20.90 8.03
C PRO A 409 -1.70 20.75 9.38
N VAL A 410 -1.39 19.67 10.11
CA VAL A 410 -1.87 19.51 11.49
C VAL A 410 -1.27 20.68 12.27
N VAL A 411 -2.09 21.68 12.60
CA VAL A 411 -1.70 22.66 13.61
C VAL A 411 -1.67 21.88 14.92
N PRO A 412 -0.51 21.63 15.54
CA PRO A 412 -0.48 20.89 16.79
C PRO A 412 -1.38 21.62 17.78
N VAL A 413 -2.30 20.88 18.41
CA VAL A 413 -3.06 21.40 19.55
C VAL A 413 -2.06 21.64 20.66
N VAL A 414 -1.62 22.89 20.78
CA VAL A 414 -0.65 23.34 21.77
C VAL A 414 -1.29 23.27 23.16
N THR A 415 -0.98 22.22 23.92
CA THR A 415 -1.34 22.09 25.34
C THR A 415 -0.37 22.82 26.28
N SER A 416 0.63 23.53 25.75
CA SER A 416 1.56 24.34 26.56
C SER A 416 1.53 25.80 26.09
N ARG A 417 0.91 26.69 26.87
CA ARG A 417 0.84 28.11 26.51
C ARG A 417 2.26 28.67 26.35
N ARG A 418 2.54 29.29 25.20
CA ARG A 418 3.77 30.05 24.94
C ARG A 418 4.05 31.00 26.11
N PRO A 419 5.26 31.02 26.70
CA PRO A 419 5.58 31.95 27.78
C PRO A 419 5.55 33.40 27.29
N GLN A 420 5.21 34.35 28.17
CA GLN A 420 5.24 35.78 27.82
C GLN A 420 6.63 36.27 27.39
N ARG A 421 7.70 35.65 27.92
CA ARG A 421 9.09 35.93 27.56
C ARG A 421 9.90 34.65 27.41
N TRP A 422 10.68 34.57 26.33
CA TRP A 422 11.67 33.51 26.14
C TRP A 422 12.95 33.78 26.92
N THR A 423 13.50 32.72 27.50
CA THR A 423 14.79 32.67 28.17
C THR A 423 15.53 31.42 27.71
N PRO A 424 16.86 31.33 27.86
CA PRO A 424 17.60 30.11 27.51
C PRO A 424 17.07 28.84 28.19
N ARG A 425 16.35 28.96 29.32
CA ARG A 425 15.86 27.85 30.13
C ARG A 425 14.42 27.41 29.84
N ASN A 426 13.65 28.18 29.06
CA ASN A 426 12.22 27.90 28.82
C ASN A 426 11.85 27.73 27.35
N ILE A 427 12.84 27.59 26.46
CA ILE A 427 12.63 27.39 25.03
C ILE A 427 11.85 26.09 24.78
N GLN A 428 10.78 26.20 24.00
CA GLN A 428 9.96 25.09 23.55
C GLN A 428 10.17 24.94 22.04
N LEU A 429 10.82 23.85 21.61
CA LEU A 429 11.26 23.68 20.22
C LEU A 429 10.12 23.81 19.20
N TRP A 430 8.96 23.25 19.51
CA TRP A 430 7.79 23.25 18.64
C TRP A 430 7.01 24.58 18.66
N ALA A 431 7.29 25.48 19.59
CA ALA A 431 6.55 26.73 19.73
C ALA A 431 7.02 27.79 18.72
N ALA A 432 6.08 28.59 18.25
CA ALA A 432 6.38 29.79 17.47
C ALA A 432 7.19 30.78 18.32
N ILE A 433 8.26 31.34 17.72
CA ILE A 433 9.13 32.31 18.40
C ILE A 433 8.33 33.58 18.74
N ILE A 434 7.48 34.02 17.81
CA ILE A 434 6.61 35.20 17.95
C ILE A 434 5.13 34.76 17.98
N GLU A 435 4.26 35.65 18.44
CA GLU A 435 2.81 35.44 18.42
C GLU A 435 2.31 35.38 16.98
N ASP A 436 1.43 34.42 16.68
CA ASP A 436 0.93 34.11 15.33
C ASP A 436 2.03 33.96 14.26
N GLY A 437 3.25 33.63 14.69
CA GLY A 437 4.41 33.45 13.84
C GLY A 437 4.50 32.05 13.22
N ASN A 438 5.16 31.98 12.06
CA ASN A 438 5.39 30.73 11.34
C ASN A 438 6.78 30.13 11.59
N PHE A 439 7.67 30.85 12.28
CA PHE A 439 9.01 30.38 12.63
C PHE A 439 9.05 29.81 14.04
N THR A 440 9.68 28.64 14.17
CA THR A 440 9.75 27.86 15.41
C THR A 440 11.15 27.87 16.02
N TRP A 441 11.23 27.58 17.32
CA TRP A 441 12.52 27.39 17.98
C TRP A 441 13.31 26.20 17.44
N ALA A 442 12.64 25.16 16.94
CA ALA A 442 13.27 24.03 16.27
C ALA A 442 14.08 24.49 15.04
N GLU A 443 13.53 25.39 14.22
CA GLU A 443 14.26 25.96 13.08
C GLU A 443 15.44 26.82 13.53
N ALA A 444 15.22 27.71 14.52
CA ALA A 444 16.26 28.60 15.00
C ALA A 444 17.46 27.88 15.65
N THR A 445 17.20 26.75 16.29
CA THR A 445 18.19 25.97 17.07
C THR A 445 18.62 24.68 16.41
N ARG A 446 18.24 24.44 15.14
CA ARG A 446 18.53 23.18 14.43
C ARG A 446 18.07 21.96 15.24
N GLY A 447 16.78 21.90 15.56
CA GLY A 447 16.17 20.83 16.34
C GLY A 447 16.66 20.75 17.79
N GLY A 448 17.11 21.85 18.37
CA GLY A 448 17.66 21.89 19.73
C GLY A 448 19.15 21.56 19.85
N THR A 449 19.83 21.24 18.75
CA THR A 449 21.29 20.96 18.78
C THR A 449 22.13 22.23 18.94
N ARG A 450 21.54 23.40 18.72
CA ARG A 450 22.19 24.72 18.78
C ARG A 450 21.38 25.62 19.71
N MET A 451 21.37 25.30 20.99
CA MET A 451 20.66 26.11 21.99
C MET A 451 21.38 27.46 22.20
N PRO A 452 20.63 28.58 22.31
CA PRO A 452 21.22 29.87 22.59
C PRO A 452 21.83 29.88 24.00
N PRO A 453 23.09 30.30 24.16
CA PRO A 453 23.82 30.17 25.42
C PRO A 453 23.42 31.23 26.46
N ASN A 454 22.84 32.34 26.03
CA ASN A 454 22.51 33.48 26.87
C ASN A 454 21.27 34.23 26.35
N GLN A 455 20.80 35.18 27.17
CA GLN A 455 19.60 35.96 26.85
C GLN A 455 19.79 36.85 25.62
N ASP A 456 21.00 37.36 25.36
CA ASP A 456 21.27 38.23 24.21
C ASP A 456 21.04 37.50 22.89
N THR A 457 21.44 36.23 22.80
CA THR A 457 21.16 35.37 21.64
C THR A 457 19.67 35.04 21.52
N VAL A 458 18.97 34.80 22.64
CA VAL A 458 17.51 34.61 22.63
C VAL A 458 16.80 35.83 22.07
N ASP A 459 17.15 37.02 22.57
CA ASP A 459 16.56 38.27 22.14
C ASP A 459 16.92 38.58 20.67
N ALA A 460 18.12 38.20 20.22
CA ALA A 460 18.55 38.28 18.82
C ALA A 460 17.70 37.42 17.88
N ILE A 461 17.45 36.17 18.26
CA ILE A 461 16.58 35.24 17.52
C ILE A 461 15.15 35.80 17.43
N VAL A 462 14.61 36.31 18.55
CA VAL A 462 13.27 36.92 18.56
C VAL A 462 13.21 38.16 17.66
N ARG A 463 14.26 39.00 17.62
CA ARG A 463 14.31 40.17 16.75
C ARG A 463 14.26 39.80 15.26
N ILE A 464 15.13 38.89 14.81
CA ILE A 464 15.12 38.49 13.39
C ILE A 464 13.84 37.72 13.03
N ALA A 465 13.26 36.93 13.94
CA ALA A 465 11.97 36.26 13.71
C ALA A 465 10.83 37.25 13.40
N LYS A 466 10.75 38.37 14.14
CA LYS A 466 9.76 39.44 13.90
C LYS A 466 9.93 40.08 12.52
N LEU A 467 11.16 40.33 12.09
CA LEU A 467 11.44 40.94 10.79
C LEU A 467 11.20 39.95 9.64
N ALA A 468 11.68 38.72 9.79
CA ALA A 468 11.51 37.66 8.81
C ALA A 468 10.04 37.30 8.58
N GLN A 469 9.18 37.37 9.62
CA GLN A 469 7.75 37.14 9.45
C GLN A 469 7.13 38.15 8.46
N ARG A 470 7.46 39.44 8.59
CA ARG A 470 7.00 40.47 7.64
C ARG A 470 7.48 40.19 6.21
N ALA A 471 8.69 39.67 6.06
CA ALA A 471 9.22 39.27 4.75
C ALA A 471 8.46 38.08 4.18
N ARG A 472 8.20 37.06 5.00
CA ARG A 472 7.41 35.89 4.63
C ARG A 472 6.01 36.27 4.18
N ASP A 473 5.33 37.14 4.94
CA ASP A 473 3.97 37.57 4.64
C ASP A 473 3.91 38.34 3.31
N ARG A 474 4.90 39.20 3.05
CA ARG A 474 4.98 39.97 1.80
C ARG A 474 5.32 39.11 0.57
N ILE A 475 6.18 38.10 0.73
CA ILE A 475 6.50 37.15 -0.34
C ILE A 475 5.32 36.19 -0.59
N GLY A 476 4.46 35.97 0.40
CA GLY A 476 3.27 35.13 0.27
C GLY A 476 3.59 33.64 0.15
N ARG A 477 4.80 33.22 0.56
CA ARG A 477 5.26 31.83 0.48
C ARG A 477 6.05 31.42 1.73
N PRO A 478 6.07 30.12 2.08
CA PRO A 478 6.89 29.62 3.18
C PRO A 478 8.39 29.87 2.96
N PHE A 479 9.08 30.22 4.04
CA PHE A 479 10.55 30.30 4.08
C PHE A 479 11.07 28.99 4.66
N ILE A 480 11.89 28.28 3.90
CA ILE A 480 12.53 27.04 4.33
C ILE A 480 13.88 27.40 4.94
N ILE A 481 13.98 27.37 6.27
CA ILE A 481 15.18 27.76 7.01
C ILE A 481 16.25 26.67 6.85
N THR A 482 17.39 27.04 6.27
CA THR A 482 18.56 26.15 6.14
C THR A 482 19.54 26.33 7.29
N SER A 483 19.67 27.56 7.79
CA SER A 483 20.58 27.92 8.87
C SER A 483 20.06 29.14 9.62
N TRP A 484 20.26 29.16 10.94
CA TRP A 484 19.92 30.27 11.82
C TRP A 484 21.02 30.44 12.87
N TYR A 485 20.78 30.13 14.14
CA TYR A 485 21.84 30.25 15.15
C TYR A 485 22.97 29.24 14.89
N ARG A 486 24.22 29.73 14.89
CA ARG A 486 25.44 28.91 14.75
C ARG A 486 26.35 29.19 15.94
N PRO A 487 26.54 28.23 16.86
CA PRO A 487 27.57 28.34 17.90
C PRO A 487 28.94 28.60 17.27
N PRO A 488 29.86 29.33 17.95
CA PRO A 488 31.15 29.71 17.37
C PRO A 488 31.95 28.54 16.76
N HIS A 489 31.92 27.37 17.39
CA HIS A 489 32.60 26.17 16.89
C HIS A 489 31.97 25.64 15.59
N ILE A 490 30.64 25.63 15.49
CA ILE A 490 29.92 25.26 14.27
C ILE A 490 30.20 26.28 13.15
N ASN A 491 30.18 27.58 13.46
CA ASN A 491 30.46 28.60 12.45
C ASN A 491 31.88 28.45 11.86
N ARG A 492 32.89 28.14 12.68
CA ARG A 492 34.25 27.84 12.20
C ARG A 492 34.30 26.59 11.32
N ALA A 493 33.63 25.51 11.75
CA ALA A 493 33.63 24.24 11.02
C ALA A 493 33.04 24.36 9.59
N VAL A 494 32.07 25.26 9.40
CA VAL A 494 31.45 25.51 8.08
C VAL A 494 32.11 26.64 7.29
N GLY A 495 33.30 27.11 7.72
CA GLY A 495 34.02 28.20 7.04
C GLY A 495 33.31 29.57 7.12
N GLY A 496 32.47 29.79 8.14
CA GLY A 496 31.75 31.03 8.33
C GLY A 496 32.66 32.20 8.73
N ALA A 497 32.27 33.42 8.36
CA ALA A 497 33.00 34.64 8.70
C ALA A 497 33.18 34.79 10.23
N ARG A 498 34.31 35.37 10.65
CA ARG A 498 34.68 35.56 12.06
C ARG A 498 33.62 36.34 12.86
N TYR A 499 32.99 37.33 12.24
CA TYR A 499 31.95 38.18 12.84
C TYR A 499 30.55 37.89 12.25
N SER A 500 30.30 36.63 11.91
CA SER A 500 29.01 36.20 11.34
C SER A 500 27.84 36.50 12.27
N ARG A 501 26.78 37.09 11.70
CA ARG A 501 25.52 37.38 12.41
C ARG A 501 24.80 36.11 12.90
N HIS A 502 25.08 34.96 12.30
CA HIS A 502 24.58 33.67 12.81
C HIS A 502 25.14 33.32 14.20
N ILE A 503 26.33 33.81 14.57
CA ILE A 503 26.90 33.63 15.91
C ILE A 503 26.15 34.48 16.94
N VAL A 504 25.59 35.62 16.52
CA VAL A 504 24.77 36.48 17.37
C VAL A 504 23.35 35.90 17.53
N GLY A 505 22.86 35.18 16.51
CA GLY A 505 21.52 34.58 16.46
C GLY A 505 20.51 35.42 15.69
N ASP A 506 20.93 36.54 15.11
CA ASP A 506 20.04 37.47 14.41
C ASP A 506 20.10 37.34 12.88
N ALA A 507 20.52 36.19 12.36
CA ALA A 507 20.58 35.91 10.93
C ALA A 507 19.95 34.58 10.54
N ILE A 508 19.37 34.54 9.35
CA ILE A 508 18.80 33.36 8.71
C ILE A 508 19.32 33.21 7.28
N ASP A 509 19.61 31.98 6.90
CA ASP A 509 19.77 31.56 5.51
C ASP A 509 18.57 30.69 5.14
N PHE A 510 17.87 31.03 4.07
CA PHE A 510 16.63 30.37 3.70
C PHE A 510 16.46 30.26 2.18
N LEU A 511 15.55 29.38 1.79
CA LEU A 511 15.10 29.22 0.41
C LEU A 511 13.57 29.31 0.35
N CYS A 512 13.03 29.58 -0.84
CA CYS A 512 11.60 29.63 -1.08
C CYS A 512 11.29 28.86 -2.36
N GLU A 513 10.39 27.88 -2.26
CA GLU A 513 10.09 27.00 -3.38
C GLU A 513 9.54 27.78 -4.58
N GLY A 514 10.13 27.56 -5.75
CA GLY A 514 9.78 28.24 -7.00
C GLY A 514 10.25 29.69 -7.10
N ILE A 515 11.09 30.17 -6.17
CA ILE A 515 11.69 31.52 -6.22
C ILE A 515 13.21 31.43 -6.06
N SER A 516 13.95 31.96 -7.04
CA SER A 516 15.41 32.04 -6.97
C SER A 516 15.88 33.03 -5.90
N GLY A 517 17.12 32.86 -5.42
CA GLY A 517 17.77 33.79 -4.50
C GLY A 517 17.89 35.21 -5.09
N ASN A 518 18.01 35.33 -6.41
CA ASN A 518 17.97 36.63 -7.09
C ASN A 518 16.60 37.31 -6.96
N GLN A 519 15.52 36.59 -7.22
CA GLN A 519 14.17 37.11 -7.07
C GLN A 519 13.87 37.49 -5.62
N LEU A 520 14.21 36.62 -4.66
CA LEU A 520 14.10 36.93 -3.23
C LEU A 520 14.88 38.19 -2.88
N TYR A 521 16.13 38.29 -3.31
CA TYR A 521 16.97 39.46 -3.07
C TYR A 521 16.30 40.73 -3.61
N TRP A 522 15.90 40.75 -4.89
CA TRP A 522 15.28 41.94 -5.49
C TRP A 522 13.94 42.32 -4.86
N SER A 523 13.14 41.34 -4.43
CA SER A 523 11.87 41.61 -3.73
C SER A 523 12.07 42.17 -2.31
N LEU A 524 13.18 41.85 -1.65
CA LEU A 524 13.46 42.26 -0.27
C LEU A 524 14.38 43.48 -0.17
N GLU A 525 15.25 43.69 -1.15
CA GLU A 525 16.26 44.77 -1.19
C GLU A 525 15.69 46.15 -0.83
N PRO A 526 14.56 46.61 -1.44
CA PRO A 526 14.11 47.99 -1.29
C PRO A 526 13.70 48.38 0.13
N TRP A 527 13.33 47.41 0.97
CA TRP A 527 12.72 47.66 2.26
C TRP A 527 13.37 46.92 3.42
N TRP A 528 14.23 45.92 3.15
CA TRP A 528 14.87 45.17 4.22
C TRP A 528 15.85 46.05 5.01
N PRO A 529 15.65 46.23 6.34
CA PRO A 529 16.41 47.20 7.12
C PRO A 529 17.82 46.74 7.51
N GLY A 530 18.06 45.43 7.59
CA GLY A 530 19.33 44.85 8.00
C GLY A 530 20.20 44.36 6.84
N GLY A 531 21.00 43.32 7.08
CA GLY A 531 21.80 42.69 6.03
C GLY A 531 20.97 41.79 5.13
N LEU A 532 21.24 41.85 3.83
CA LEU A 532 20.61 41.03 2.80
C LEU A 532 21.68 40.53 1.84
N GLY A 533 21.71 39.22 1.58
CA GLY A 533 22.73 38.58 0.77
C GLY A 533 22.16 37.55 -0.21
N ARG A 534 22.86 37.37 -1.32
CA ARG A 534 22.60 36.30 -2.31
C ARG A 534 23.90 35.62 -2.74
N TYR A 535 23.78 34.37 -3.21
CA TYR A 535 24.93 33.53 -3.53
C TYR A 535 24.81 32.89 -4.92
N ARG A 536 25.80 33.09 -5.81
CA ARG A 536 25.89 32.49 -7.15
C ARG A 536 26.04 30.97 -7.08
N LYS A 537 26.87 30.49 -6.14
CA LYS A 537 27.08 29.04 -5.92
C LYS A 537 25.83 28.34 -5.36
N PHE A 538 24.95 29.08 -4.69
CA PHE A 538 23.70 28.58 -4.13
C PHE A 538 22.53 29.42 -4.65
N PRO A 539 22.11 29.21 -5.91
CA PRO A 539 21.26 30.14 -6.66
C PRO A 539 19.87 30.36 -6.04
N ASN A 540 19.44 29.50 -5.13
CA ASN A 540 18.15 29.58 -4.42
C ASN A 540 18.27 30.09 -2.98
N LEU A 541 19.49 30.30 -2.48
CA LEU A 541 19.76 30.69 -1.10
C LEU A 541 19.76 32.22 -0.97
N CYS A 542 19.02 32.71 0.01
CA CYS A 542 19.01 34.11 0.41
C CYS A 542 19.40 34.22 1.89
N HIS A 543 20.10 35.29 2.24
CA HIS A 543 20.50 35.62 3.60
C HIS A 543 19.76 36.86 4.09
N LEU A 544 19.29 36.82 5.33
CA LEU A 544 18.77 37.98 6.06
C LEU A 544 19.40 38.06 7.44
N ASP A 545 19.77 39.26 7.87
CA ASP A 545 20.09 39.53 9.26
C ASP A 545 19.46 40.83 9.77
N ALA A 546 19.38 40.97 11.10
CA ALA A 546 18.75 42.09 11.79
C ALA A 546 19.77 43.11 12.35
N ARG A 547 20.94 43.27 11.70
CA ARG A 547 21.86 44.34 12.08
C ARG A 547 21.20 45.72 11.92
N ASN A 548 21.70 46.71 12.64
CA ASN A 548 21.12 48.06 12.73
C ASN A 548 21.39 48.97 11.52
N HIS A 549 21.93 48.45 10.43
CA HIS A 549 22.22 49.20 9.20
C HIS A 549 22.05 48.29 7.98
N ARG A 550 21.76 48.89 6.82
CA ARG A 550 21.65 48.13 5.57
C ARG A 550 23.03 47.64 5.14
N ALA A 551 23.15 46.34 4.90
CA ALA A 551 24.32 45.72 4.27
C ALA A 551 23.86 44.84 3.10
N ARG A 552 24.61 44.85 2.00
CA ARG A 552 24.25 44.17 0.76
C ARG A 552 25.45 43.44 0.21
N TRP A 553 25.30 42.16 -0.11
CA TRP A 553 26.37 41.40 -0.76
C TRP A 553 25.83 40.39 -1.76
N GLN A 554 26.68 40.10 -2.73
CA GLN A 554 26.41 39.19 -3.82
C GLN A 554 27.69 38.37 -4.01
N HIS A 555 27.69 37.15 -3.50
CA HIS A 555 28.88 36.28 -3.50
C HIS A 555 28.78 35.15 -4.51
#